data_AF-A0A2H6CTW4-F1
#
_entry.id   AF-A0A2H6CTW4-F1
#
_cell.length_a   1.000
_cell.length_b   1.000
_cell.length_c   1.000
_cell.angle_alpha   90.00
_cell.angle_beta   90.00
_cell.angle_gamma   90.00
#
_symmetry.space_group_name_H-M   'P 1'
#
loop_
_entity.id
_entity.type
_entity.pdbx_description
1 polymer ?
#
loop_
_entity_poly.entity_id
_entity_poly.type
_entity_poly.pdbx_seq_one_letter_code
_entity_poly.pdbx_strand_id
1 'polypeptide(L)' 'MRVTVSQPSLVNEERIRQTGVSGIVKPSDVHFQIVIGPEVTSVMGEMNKLLGEQTFILLKN' A
#
# COMPACT_ATOMS: atom_id res chain seq x y z
N MET A 1 4.21 3.54 0.19
CA MET A 1 2.84 3.57 -0.37
C MET A 1 1.83 3.66 0.76
N ARG A 2 0.84 4.55 0.66
CA ARG A 2 -0.22 4.68 1.68
C ARG A 2 -1.56 4.27 1.10
N VAL A 3 -2.30 3.45 1.84
CA VAL A 3 -3.59 2.88 1.41
C VAL A 3 -4.61 3.09 2.51
N THR A 4 -5.79 3.55 2.11
CA THR A 4 -6.98 3.59 2.96
C THR A 4 -7.91 2.47 2.51
N VAL A 5 -8.40 1.66 3.44
CA VAL A 5 -9.29 0.52 3.15
C VAL A 5 -10.66 0.72 3.81
N SER A 6 -11.72 0.27 3.14
CA SER A 6 -13.09 0.31 3.67
C SER A 6 -13.40 -0.89 4.58
N GLN A 7 -12.75 -2.03 4.36
CA GLN A 7 -12.97 -3.29 5.08
C GLN A 7 -11.64 -3.85 5.60
N PRO A 8 -11.14 -3.37 6.75
CA PRO A 8 -9.81 -3.71 7.24
C PRO A 8 -9.66 -5.18 7.63
N SER A 9 -10.75 -5.87 7.95
CA SER A 9 -10.76 -7.31 8.24
C SER A 9 -10.38 -8.20 7.05
N LEU A 10 -10.43 -7.67 5.82
CA LEU A 10 -10.02 -8.39 4.60
C LEU A 10 -8.52 -8.23 4.30
N VAL A 11 -7.81 -7.35 5.00
CA VAL A 11 -6.38 -7.12 4.78
C VAL A 11 -5.58 -8.29 5.38
N ASN A 12 -4.87 -9.01 4.51
CA ASN A 12 -3.97 -10.07 4.94
C ASN A 12 -2.53 -9.54 4.99
N GLU A 13 -2.12 -9.06 6.15
CA GLU A 13 -0.77 -8.50 6.36
C GLU A 13 0.35 -9.52 6.16
N GLU A 14 0.13 -10.79 6.52
CA GLU A 14 1.12 -11.86 6.36
C GLU A 14 1.44 -12.09 4.87
N ARG A 15 0.40 -12.21 4.04
CA ARG A 15 0.54 -12.33 2.59
C ARG A 15 1.22 -11.11 1.97
N ILE A 16 0.91 -9.91 2.45
CA ILE A 16 1.57 -8.69 1.97
C ILE A 16 3.07 -8.71 2.33
N ARG A 17 3.46 -9.15 3.54
CA ARG A 17 4.88 -9.29 3.91
C ARG A 17 5.61 -10.31 3.02
N GLN A 18 4.94 -11.38 2.62
CA GLN A 18 5.49 -12.41 1.73
C GLN A 18 5.78 -11.91 0.30
N THR A 19 5.25 -10.75 -0.11
CA THR A 19 5.59 -10.17 -1.43
C THR A 19 6.97 -9.49 -1.46
N GLY A 20 7.66 -9.41 -0.32
CA GLY A 20 9.01 -8.82 -0.22
C GLY A 20 9.01 -7.33 0.15
N VAL A 21 7.89 -6.78 0.61
CA VAL A 21 7.86 -5.43 1.18
C VAL A 21 8.76 -5.37 2.43
N SER A 22 9.48 -4.28 2.62
CA SER A 22 10.34 -4.07 3.79
C SER A 22 9.55 -3.96 5.08
N GLY A 23 8.26 -3.60 5.02
CA GLY A 23 7.41 -3.53 6.19
C GLY A 23 6.01 -3.00 5.94
N ILE A 24 5.18 -3.13 6.96
CA ILE A 24 3.82 -2.59 7.03
C ILE A 24 3.71 -1.83 8.34
N VAL A 25 3.32 -0.56 8.25
CA VAL A 25 2.96 0.29 9.39
C VAL A 25 1.45 0.51 9.33
N LYS A 26 0.77 0.39 10.47
CA LYS A 26 -0.69 0.53 10.58
C LYS A 26 -1.03 1.65 11.57
N PRO A 27 -1.08 2.92 11.13
CA PRO A 27 -1.41 4.05 12.02
C PRO A 27 -2.83 4.02 12.59
N SER A 28 -3.76 3.33 11.92
CA SER A 28 -5.14 3.09 12.39
C SER A 28 -5.70 1.83 11.73
N ASP A 29 -6.91 1.40 12.10
CA ASP A 29 -7.53 0.23 11.48
C ASP A 29 -7.74 0.35 9.98
N VAL A 30 -8.01 1.54 9.46
CA VAL A 30 -8.32 1.77 8.05
C VAL A 30 -7.16 2.35 7.25
N HIS A 31 -6.06 2.71 7.89
CA HIS A 31 -4.90 3.33 7.25
C HIS A 31 -3.67 2.43 7.35
N PHE A 32 -3.09 2.11 6.20
CA PHE A 32 -1.89 1.28 6.09
C PHE A 32 -0.81 2.02 5.31
N GLN A 33 0.43 1.90 5.77
CA GLN A 33 1.62 2.31 5.05
C GLN A 33 2.45 1.08 4.72
N ILE A 34 2.56 0.79 3.43
CA ILE A 34 3.37 -0.30 2.89
C ILE A 34 4.73 0.27 2.47
N VAL A 35 5.79 -0.26 3.07
CA VAL A 35 7.18 0.14 2.83
C VAL A 35 7.77 -0.79 1.77
N ILE A 36 7.88 -0.31 0.53
CA ILE A 36 8.33 -1.11 -0.63
C ILE A 36 9.83 -0.88 -0.91
N GLY A 37 10.34 0.30 -0.56
CA GLY A 37 11.70 0.73 -0.93
C GLY A 37 11.72 1.51 -2.25
N PRO A 38 12.87 1.54 -2.97
CA PRO A 38 13.08 2.36 -4.16
C PRO A 38 12.05 2.16 -5.27
N GLU A 39 11.54 0.93 -5.41
CA GLU A 39 10.61 0.53 -6.47
C GLU A 39 9.16 1.03 -6.28
N VAL A 40 8.88 1.78 -5.20
CA VAL A 40 7.52 2.23 -4.86
C VAL A 40 6.81 2.96 -5.99
N THR A 41 7.54 3.75 -6.80
CA THR A 41 6.95 4.49 -7.93
C THR A 41 6.46 3.54 -9.03
N SER A 42 7.22 2.49 -9.33
CA SER A 42 6.86 1.49 -10.33
C SER A 42 5.64 0.69 -9.89
N VAL A 43 5.64 0.20 -8.65
CA VAL A 43 4.51 -0.56 -8.09
C VAL A 43 3.23 0.27 -8.08
N MET A 44 3.32 1.54 -7.71
CA MET A 44 2.19 2.47 -7.75
C MET A 44 1.65 2.67 -9.17
N GLY A 45 2.53 2.78 -10.16
CA GLY A 45 2.14 2.86 -11.57
C GLY A 45 1.33 1.64 -12.01
N GLU A 46 1.76 0.43 -11.64
CA GLU A 46 1.03 -0.80 -11.96
C GLU A 46 -0.29 -0.92 -11.18
N MET A 47 -0.32 -0.55 -9.90
CA MET A 47 -1.58 -0.55 -9.14
C MET A 47 -2.61 0.42 -9.73
N ASN A 48 -2.19 1.61 -10.15
CA ASN A 48 -3.09 2.59 -10.76
C ASN A 48 -3.73 2.06 -12.05
N LYS A 49 -3.00 1.27 -12.84
CA LYS A 49 -3.57 0.60 -14.03
C LYS A 49 -4.61 -0.45 -13.65
N LEU A 50 -4.39 -1.19 -12.56
CA LEU A 50 -5.28 -2.26 -12.11
C LEU A 50 -6.56 -1.74 -11.42
N LEU A 51 -6.46 -0.64 -10.67
CA LEU A 51 -7.54 -0.12 -9.82
C LEU A 51 -8.33 1.02 -10.47
N GLY A 52 -7.96 1.44 -11.69
CA GLY A 52 -8.38 2.71 -12.27
C GLY A 52 -7.71 3.89 -11.55
N GLU A 53 -7.91 5.11 -12.03
CA GLU A 53 -7.40 6.34 -11.39
C GLU A 53 -8.06 6.59 -10.02
N GLN A 54 -7.71 5.78 -9.02
CA GLN A 54 -8.04 6.01 -7.62
C GLN A 54 -6.78 6.52 -6.92
N THR A 55 -6.93 7.69 -6.28
CA THR A 55 -5.83 8.51 -5.78
C THR A 55 -5.05 7.83 -4.67
N PHE A 56 -3.92 7.22 -5.00
CA PHE A 56 -2.90 6.87 -4.02
C PHE A 56 -1.97 8.08 -3.81
N ILE A 57 -1.99 8.66 -2.61
CA ILE A 57 -1.20 9.86 -2.30
C ILE A 57 0.25 9.45 -2.00
N LEU A 58 1.18 9.86 -2.88
CA LEU A 58 2.60 9.91 -2.58
C LEU A 58 2.88 11.21 -1.81
N LEU A 59 2.96 11.14 -0.49
CA LEU A 59 3.60 12.22 0.26
C LEU A 59 5.10 12.08 0.06
N LYS A 60 5.65 12.89 -0.85
CA LYS A 60 7.08 13.22 -0.83
C LYS A 60 7.28 14.18 0.35
N ASN A 61 8.14 13.79 1.29
CA ASN A 61 8.71 14.74 2.24
C ASN A 61 9.67 15.68 1.51
#